data_AF-A0A7L5Z9A9-F1
#
_entry.id   AF-A0A7L5Z9A9-F1
#
_cell.length_a   1.000
_cell.length_b   1.000
_cell.length_c   1.000
_cell.angle_alpha   90.00
_cell.angle_beta   90.00
_cell.angle_gamma   90.00
#
_symmetry.space_group_name_H-M   'P 1'
#
loop_
_entity.id
_entity.type
_entity.pdbx_description
1 polymer ?
#
loop_
_entity_poly.entity_id
_entity_poly.type
_entity_poly.pdbx_seq_one_letter_code
_entity_poly.pdbx_strand_id
1 'polypeptide(L)'
;MRGLLLIGVAEEGNTALIPLRAWNRSADGDSRALADGPGVLRATVPAADMIRALSQVGVTARVDPEGATGTGGYLLYHVLASVPDQVLAPSVGLLLLPPGMEGQAMREAVKAAAAAMGASLAPLPRQSFG
;
A
#
# COMPACT_ATOMS: atom_id res chain seq x y z
N MET A 1 16.29 -6.71 -0.98
CA MET A 1 15.06 -6.15 -1.57
C MET A 1 14.58 -5.01 -0.68
N ARG A 2 13.81 -4.05 -1.22
CA ARG A 2 13.41 -2.82 -0.51
C ARG A 2 11.89 -2.67 -0.59
N GLY A 3 11.30 -1.99 0.38
CA GLY A 3 9.87 -1.70 0.39
C GLY A 3 9.61 -0.27 0.83
N LEU A 4 8.57 0.35 0.27
CA LEU A 4 8.05 1.64 0.70
C LEU A 4 6.55 1.53 0.97
N LEU A 5 6.17 1.79 2.22
CA LEU A 5 4.78 1.80 2.66
C LEU A 5 4.38 3.22 3.01
N LEU A 6 3.48 3.80 2.22
CA LEU A 6 2.82 5.05 2.55
C LEU A 6 1.74 4.77 3.59
N ILE A 7 1.61 5.67 4.56
CA ILE A 7 0.57 5.61 5.59
C ILE A 7 -0.31 6.84 5.46
N GLY A 8 -1.62 6.63 5.47
CA GLY A 8 -2.61 7.69 5.51
C GLY A 8 -3.80 7.29 6.35
N VAL A 9 -4.79 8.18 6.39
CA VAL A 9 -6.08 7.95 7.04
C VAL A 9 -7.14 7.96 5.96
N ALA A 10 -8.06 6.98 5.99
CA ALA A 10 -9.22 6.97 5.12
C ALA A 10 -10.15 8.13 5.48
N GLU A 11 -10.86 8.69 4.50
CA GLU A 11 -11.82 9.78 4.76
C GLU A 11 -12.97 9.30 5.66
N GLU A 12 -13.42 8.06 5.44
CA GLU A 12 -14.56 7.47 6.13
C GLU A 12 -14.37 5.96 6.33
N GLY A 13 -15.25 5.37 7.15
CA GLY A 13 -15.32 3.93 7.41
C GLY A 13 -14.62 3.49 8.69
N ASN A 14 -14.67 2.19 8.96
CA ASN A 14 -14.15 1.57 10.20
C ASN A 14 -13.09 0.48 9.93
N THR A 15 -12.65 0.37 8.68
CA THR A 15 -11.79 -0.72 8.20
C THR A 15 -10.57 -0.11 7.53
N ALA A 16 -9.39 -0.68 7.77
CA ALA A 16 -8.18 -0.27 7.06
C ALA A 16 -8.27 -0.67 5.58
N LEU A 17 -7.86 0.23 4.69
CA LEU A 17 -7.89 0.01 3.25
C LEU A 17 -6.47 -0.15 2.69
N ILE A 18 -6.32 -1.10 1.78
CA ILE A 18 -5.09 -1.33 1.02
C ILE A 18 -5.44 -1.16 -0.47
N PRO A 19 -5.23 0.04 -1.02
CA PRO A 19 -5.48 0.32 -2.42
C PRO A 19 -4.49 -0.41 -3.33
N LEU A 20 -5.01 -1.14 -4.31
CA LEU A 20 -4.16 -1.85 -5.30
C LEU A 20 -3.88 -1.05 -6.55
N ARG A 21 -4.58 0.08 -6.73
CA ARG A 21 -4.49 0.93 -7.91
C ARG A 21 -4.31 2.38 -7.49
N ALA A 22 -3.52 3.09 -8.29
CA ALA A 22 -3.36 4.53 -8.21
C ALA A 22 -3.62 5.10 -9.61
N TRP A 23 -4.62 5.98 -9.72
CA TRP A 23 -4.96 6.62 -10.98
C TRP A 23 -4.06 7.83 -11.23
N ASN A 24 -3.74 8.10 -12.49
CA ASN A 24 -3.02 9.30 -12.89
C ASN A 24 -3.92 10.53 -12.79
N ARG A 25 -4.10 11.01 -11.56
CA ARG A 25 -5.01 12.07 -11.22
C ARG A 25 -4.38 12.99 -10.17
N SER A 26 -4.52 14.30 -10.35
CA SER A 26 -4.11 15.30 -9.37
C SER A 26 -4.84 15.12 -8.03
N ALA A 27 -4.31 15.72 -6.96
CA ALA A 27 -4.87 15.56 -5.62
C ALA A 27 -6.32 16.10 -5.49
N ASP A 28 -6.67 17.13 -6.27
CA ASP A 28 -8.03 17.69 -6.38
C ASP A 28 -8.94 16.88 -7.31
N GLY A 29 -8.36 16.05 -8.19
CA GLY A 29 -9.10 15.18 -9.07
C GLY A 29 -9.27 15.69 -10.51
N ASP A 30 -8.97 16.96 -10.76
CA ASP A 30 -9.41 17.69 -11.96
C ASP A 30 -8.48 17.52 -13.17
N SER A 31 -7.27 17.02 -12.94
CA SER A 31 -6.24 16.89 -13.98
C SER A 31 -5.42 15.62 -13.82
N ARG A 32 -4.48 15.39 -14.73
CA ARG A 32 -3.52 14.27 -14.65
C ARG A 32 -2.41 14.63 -13.67
N ALA A 33 -1.98 13.67 -12.86
CA ALA A 33 -0.81 13.81 -11.99
C ALA A 33 0.50 13.97 -12.79
N LEU A 34 0.63 13.23 -13.90
CA LEU A 34 1.71 13.35 -14.87
C LEU A 34 1.14 13.37 -16.28
N ALA A 35 1.50 14.38 -17.07
CA ALA A 35 0.98 14.57 -18.43
C ALA A 35 1.13 13.30 -19.28
N ASP A 36 2.36 12.76 -19.34
CA ASP A 36 2.72 11.63 -20.19
C ASP A 36 2.81 10.29 -19.45
N GLY A 37 2.37 10.24 -18.19
CA GLY A 37 2.38 9.00 -17.40
C GLY A 37 1.26 8.02 -17.77
N PRO A 38 1.37 6.72 -17.40
CA PRO A 38 0.30 5.73 -17.59
C PRO A 38 -1.04 6.18 -16.98
N GLY A 39 -2.18 5.67 -17.45
CA GLY A 39 -3.48 6.03 -16.88
C GLY A 39 -3.70 5.54 -15.44
N VAL A 40 -3.08 4.40 -15.09
CA VAL A 40 -3.17 3.75 -13.79
C VAL A 40 -1.89 2.97 -13.52
N LEU A 41 -1.45 2.96 -12.27
CA LEU A 41 -0.35 2.13 -11.78
C LEU A 41 -0.87 1.19 -10.68
N ARG A 42 -0.22 0.04 -10.53
CA ARG A 42 -0.60 -0.97 -9.54
C ARG A 42 0.40 -0.99 -8.40
N ALA A 43 -0.14 -1.02 -7.18
CA ALA A 43 0.67 -1.27 -6.00
C ALA A 43 1.27 -2.69 -6.06
N THR A 44 2.48 -2.85 -5.54
CA THR A 44 3.24 -4.10 -5.56
C THR A 44 3.35 -4.75 -4.18
N VAL A 45 2.58 -4.24 -3.21
CA VAL A 45 2.53 -4.80 -1.84
C VAL A 45 1.90 -6.18 -1.76
N PRO A 46 2.32 -7.02 -0.79
CA PRO A 46 1.70 -8.31 -0.50
C PRO A 46 0.39 -8.12 0.28
N ALA A 47 -0.65 -7.59 -0.38
CA ALA A 47 -1.88 -7.17 0.29
C ALA A 47 -2.55 -8.29 1.12
N ALA A 48 -2.50 -9.55 0.64
CA ALA A 48 -3.06 -10.68 1.37
C ALA A 48 -2.33 -10.95 2.70
N ASP A 49 -1.00 -10.85 2.71
CA ASP A 49 -0.19 -11.04 3.92
C ASP A 49 -0.36 -9.86 4.88
N MET A 50 -0.46 -8.63 4.35
CA MET A 50 -0.77 -7.45 5.15
C MET A 50 -2.14 -7.57 5.84
N ILE A 51 -3.18 -7.99 5.12
CA ILE A 51 -4.53 -8.20 5.70
C ILE A 51 -4.47 -9.24 6.83
N ARG A 52 -3.75 -10.34 6.61
CA ARG A 52 -3.59 -11.38 7.62
C ARG A 52 -2.88 -10.84 8.86
N ALA A 53 -1.78 -10.11 8.69
CA ALA A 53 -1.03 -9.53 9.80
C ALA A 53 -1.84 -8.48 10.57
N LEU A 54 -2.62 -7.66 9.88
CA LEU A 54 -3.54 -6.69 10.51
C LEU A 54 -4.62 -7.40 11.33
N SER A 55 -5.20 -8.48 10.79
CA SER A 55 -6.18 -9.28 11.53
C SER A 55 -5.61 -9.90 12.80
N GLN A 56 -4.34 -10.30 12.82
CA GLN A 56 -3.67 -10.85 14.02
C GLN A 56 -3.50 -9.82 15.14
N VAL A 57 -3.50 -8.53 14.83
CA VAL A 57 -3.47 -7.43 15.81
C VAL A 57 -4.84 -6.79 16.02
N GLY A 58 -5.92 -7.48 15.61
CA GLY A 58 -7.30 -7.03 15.83
C GLY A 58 -7.76 -5.91 14.89
N VAL A 59 -7.05 -5.64 13.80
CA VAL A 59 -7.42 -4.62 12.81
C VAL A 59 -8.08 -5.26 11.60
N THR A 60 -9.35 -4.93 11.37
CA THR A 60 -10.05 -5.30 10.14
C THR A 60 -9.46 -4.53 8.97
N ALA A 61 -9.06 -5.23 7.92
CA ALA A 61 -8.50 -4.64 6.72
C ALA A 61 -9.06 -5.30 5.45
N ARG A 62 -9.16 -4.53 4.37
CA ARG A 62 -9.54 -5.04 3.05
C ARG A 62 -8.78 -4.36 1.93
N VAL A 63 -8.75 -5.02 0.78
CA VAL A 63 -8.33 -4.40 -0.46
C VAL A 63 -9.36 -3.35 -0.88
N ASP A 64 -8.86 -2.23 -1.39
CA ASP A 64 -9.64 -1.29 -2.17
C ASP A 64 -9.35 -1.50 -3.67
N PRO A 65 -10.30 -2.10 -4.42
CA PRO A 65 -10.11 -2.41 -5.83
C PRO A 65 -10.26 -1.20 -6.75
N GLU A 66 -11.02 -0.19 -6.33
CA GLU A 66 -11.24 1.04 -7.09
C GLU A 66 -9.99 1.91 -7.07
N GLY A 67 -9.20 1.80 -6.00
CA GLY A 67 -7.93 2.49 -5.83
C GLY A 67 -8.07 3.77 -5.01
N ALA A 68 -6.94 4.26 -4.52
CA ALA A 68 -6.95 5.44 -3.66
C ALA A 68 -7.32 6.69 -4.44
N THR A 69 -8.11 7.56 -3.80
CA THR A 69 -8.50 8.88 -4.27
C THR A 69 -7.78 9.98 -3.48
N GLY A 70 -7.98 11.23 -3.89
CA GLY A 70 -7.43 12.41 -3.22
C GLY A 70 -5.90 12.39 -3.11
N THR A 71 -5.39 13.01 -2.05
CA THR A 71 -3.95 13.13 -1.78
C THR A 71 -3.26 11.76 -1.64
N GLY A 72 -3.94 10.76 -1.06
CA GLY A 72 -3.38 9.41 -0.89
C GLY A 72 -3.15 8.72 -2.24
N GLY A 73 -4.14 8.78 -3.13
CA GLY A 73 -4.03 8.25 -4.49
C GLY A 73 -2.98 8.98 -5.33
N TYR A 74 -2.97 10.31 -5.25
CA TYR A 74 -1.98 11.16 -5.91
C TYR A 74 -0.54 10.81 -5.50
N LEU A 75 -0.27 10.70 -4.19
CA LEU A 75 1.06 10.34 -3.69
C LEU A 75 1.47 8.93 -4.09
N LEU A 76 0.56 7.95 -3.97
CA LEU A 76 0.83 6.58 -4.38
C LEU A 76 1.18 6.52 -5.88
N TYR A 77 0.45 7.27 -6.72
CA TYR A 77 0.73 7.34 -8.15
C TYR A 77 2.12 7.92 -8.44
N HIS A 78 2.47 9.06 -7.83
CA HIS A 78 3.78 9.69 -8.03
C HIS A 78 4.94 8.80 -7.59
N VAL A 79 4.79 8.14 -6.43
CA VAL A 79 5.79 7.18 -5.96
C VAL A 79 5.93 6.04 -6.96
N LEU A 80 4.83 5.40 -7.37
CA LEU A 80 4.89 4.30 -8.33
C LEU A 80 5.49 4.73 -9.68
N ALA A 81 5.16 5.93 -10.16
CA ALA A 81 5.65 6.46 -11.42
C ALA A 81 7.14 6.86 -11.39
N SER A 82 7.66 7.18 -10.20
CA SER A 82 9.08 7.54 -10.01
C SER A 82 9.99 6.34 -9.76
N VAL A 83 9.41 5.16 -9.48
CA VAL A 83 10.17 3.93 -9.32
C VAL A 83 10.50 3.35 -10.70
N PRO A 84 11.78 3.13 -11.03
CA PRO A 84 12.16 2.50 -12.29
C PRO A 84 11.59 1.08 -12.36
N ASP A 85 11.02 0.72 -13.52
CA ASP A 85 10.58 -0.64 -13.79
C ASP A 85 11.80 -1.54 -14.03
N GLN A 86 12.26 -2.20 -12.98
CA GLN A 86 13.47 -3.03 -12.99
C GLN A 86 13.27 -4.27 -12.11
N VAL A 87 14.07 -5.31 -12.36
CA VAL A 87 13.98 -6.63 -11.68
C VAL A 87 14.03 -6.52 -10.14
N LEU A 88 14.65 -5.46 -9.61
CA LEU A 88 14.75 -5.18 -8.17
C LEU A 88 13.94 -3.96 -7.75
N ALA A 89 12.84 -3.67 -8.44
CA ALA A 89 11.93 -2.61 -8.08
C ALA A 89 11.42 -2.82 -6.63
N PRO A 90 11.38 -1.77 -5.81
CA PRO A 90 10.85 -1.85 -4.47
C PRO A 90 9.37 -2.28 -4.49
N SER A 91 8.96 -3.03 -3.47
CA SER A 91 7.54 -3.19 -3.17
C SER A 91 6.99 -1.84 -2.70
N VAL A 92 5.89 -1.36 -3.29
CA VAL A 92 5.30 -0.05 -2.99
C VAL A 92 3.81 -0.21 -2.75
N GLY A 93 3.30 0.42 -1.69
CA GLY A 93 1.86 0.48 -1.45
C GLY A 93 1.47 1.53 -0.42
N LEU A 94 0.17 1.60 -0.16
CA LEU A 94 -0.48 2.54 0.73
C LEU A 94 -1.36 1.77 1.71
N LEU A 95 -1.26 2.10 3.00
CA LEU A 95 -2.19 1.68 4.03
C LEU A 95 -2.96 2.91 4.51
N LEU A 96 -4.29 2.88 4.32
CA LEU A 96 -5.20 3.88 4.88
C LEU A 96 -5.82 3.30 6.14
N LEU A 97 -5.53 3.89 7.29
CA LEU A 97 -6.14 3.51 8.57
C LEU A 97 -7.52 4.16 8.70
N PRO A 98 -8.49 3.53 9.38
CA PRO A 98 -9.79 4.14 9.58
C PRO A 98 -9.67 5.42 10.43
N PRO A 99 -10.52 6.43 10.18
CA PRO A 99 -10.56 7.63 11.00
C PRO A 99 -10.76 7.31 12.48
N GLY A 100 -10.09 8.07 13.35
CA GLY A 100 -10.15 7.89 14.81
C GLY A 100 -9.32 6.72 15.35
N MET A 101 -8.60 5.96 14.51
CA MET A 101 -7.59 5.03 14.98
C MET A 101 -6.35 5.80 15.45
N GLU A 102 -6.00 5.68 16.73
CA GLU A 102 -4.90 6.44 17.32
C GLU A 102 -4.03 5.59 18.26
N GLY A 103 -2.92 6.19 18.73
CA GLY A 103 -2.11 5.65 19.81
C GLY A 103 -1.54 4.27 19.52
N GLN A 104 -1.77 3.34 20.45
CA GLN A 104 -1.17 2.00 20.38
C GLN A 104 -1.73 1.16 19.23
N ALA A 105 -3.04 1.24 18.98
CA ALA A 105 -3.69 0.50 17.90
C ALA A 105 -3.12 0.90 16.53
N MET A 106 -2.94 2.20 16.28
CA MET A 106 -2.29 2.71 15.07
C MET A 106 -0.85 2.18 14.93
N ARG A 107 -0.06 2.24 16.01
CA ARG A 107 1.34 1.75 16.00
C ARG A 107 1.43 0.26 15.68
N GLU A 108 0.55 -0.55 16.27
CA GLU A 108 0.50 -1.99 16.03
C GLU A 108 0.05 -2.31 14.60
N ALA A 109 -0.94 -1.59 14.08
CA ALA A 109 -1.39 -1.74 12.70
C ALA A 109 -0.26 -1.45 11.69
N VAL A 110 0.41 -0.31 11.82
CA VAL A 110 1.52 0.09 10.95
C VAL A 110 2.67 -0.93 11.05
N LYS A 111 3.02 -1.35 12.27
CA LYS A 111 4.08 -2.33 12.49
C LYS A 111 3.73 -3.68 11.87
N ALA A 112 2.51 -4.17 12.03
CA ALA A 112 2.07 -5.45 11.48
C ALA A 112 2.11 -5.44 9.94
N ALA A 113 1.60 -4.36 9.32
CA ALA A 113 1.61 -4.20 7.87
C ALA A 113 3.05 -4.10 7.32
N ALA A 114 3.91 -3.30 7.95
CA ALA A 114 5.30 -3.17 7.55
C ALA A 114 6.09 -4.49 7.74
N ALA A 115 5.81 -5.25 8.80
CA ALA A 115 6.44 -6.55 9.04
C ALA A 115 6.02 -7.58 7.98
N ALA A 116 4.75 -7.63 7.60
CA ALA A 116 4.26 -8.50 6.52
C ALA A 116 4.95 -8.18 5.19
N MET A 117 5.10 -6.89 4.89
CA MET A 117 5.81 -6.42 3.71
C MET A 117 7.31 -6.72 3.77
N GLY A 118 7.94 -6.63 4.95
CA GLY A 118 9.34 -7.06 5.13
C GLY A 118 9.53 -8.56 4.91
N ALA A 119 8.58 -9.38 5.39
CA ALA A 119 8.63 -10.84 5.25
C ALA A 119 8.52 -11.28 3.79
N SER A 120 7.70 -10.62 2.97
CA SER A 120 7.57 -10.93 1.54
C SER A 120 8.82 -10.58 0.73
N LEU A 121 9.71 -9.75 1.27
CA LEU A 121 10.98 -9.34 0.65
C LEU A 121 12.14 -10.27 1.02
N ALA A 122 11.95 -11.18 1.97
CA ALA A 122 12.95 -12.16 2.34
C ALA A 122 13.12 -13.20 1.21
N PRO A 123 14.35 -13.60 0.86
CA PRO A 123 14.57 -14.69 -0.10
C PRO A 123 13.85 -15.95 0.39
N LEU A 124 13.08 -16.59 -0.49
CA LEU A 124 12.48 -17.89 -0.18
C LEU A 124 13.59 -18.88 0.22
N PRO A 125 13.41 -19.68 1.28
CA PRO A 125 14.35 -20.76 1.58
C PRO A 125 14.45 -21.67 0.36
N ARG A 126 15.66 -21.93 -0.13
CA ARG A 126 15.87 -22.90 -1.21
C ARG A 126 15.35 -24.25 -0.74
N GLN A 127 14.29 -24.75 -1.38
CA GLN A 127 13.87 -26.13 -1.20
C GLN A 127 14.95 -27.02 -1.81
N SER A 128 15.73 -27.70 -0.97
CA SER A 128 16.57 -28.80 -1.42
C SER A 128 15.64 -29.96 -1.76
N PHE A 129 15.46 -30.24 -3.05
CA PHE A 129 14.95 -31.52 -3.49
C PHE A 129 16.02 -32.57 -3.12
N GLY A 130 15.72 -33.39 -2.12
CA GLY A 130 16.47 -34.58 -1.76
C GLY A 130 15.91 -35.81 -2.46
#